data_AF-A0A2R8VHG7-F1
#
_entry.id   AF-A0A2R8VHG7-F1
#
_cell.length_a   1.000
_cell.length_b   1.000
_cell.length_c   1.000
_cell.angle_alpha   90.00
_cell.angle_beta   90.00
_cell.angle_gamma   90.00
#
_symmetry.space_group_name_H-M   'P 1'
#
loop_
_entity.id
_entity.type
_entity.pdbx_description
1 polymer ?
#
loop_
_entity_poly.entity_id
_entity_poly.type
_entity_poly.pdbx_seq_one_letter_code
_entity_poly.pdbx_strand_id
1 'polypeptide(L)'
;MEIIRSNFKINLHKVYQAIEEADFFAIDGEFSGISNGPSVTALTSGFDTPEERYQKLKKHSMDFLLFQFGLCAFKYDHTDSK
;
A
#
# COMPACT_ATOMS: atom_id res chain seq x y z
N MET A 1 -11.78 -7.96 4.62
CA MET A 1 -12.23 -7.92 6.03
C MET A 1 -12.02 -6.51 6.54
N GLU A 2 -12.99 -5.89 7.20
CA GLU A 2 -12.81 -4.57 7.80
C GLU A 2 -12.09 -4.68 9.14
N ILE A 3 -10.78 -4.38 9.15
CA ILE A 3 -9.94 -4.46 10.35
C ILE A 3 -9.76 -3.06 10.93
N ILE A 4 -10.32 -2.84 12.12
CA ILE A 4 -10.25 -1.59 12.87
C ILE A 4 -9.73 -1.85 14.29
N ARG A 5 -9.46 -0.77 15.05
CA ARG A 5 -8.85 -0.85 16.38
C ARG A 5 -9.51 -1.87 17.32
N SER A 6 -10.85 -1.93 17.35
CA SER A 6 -11.60 -2.80 18.26
C SER A 6 -11.48 -4.29 17.94
N ASN A 7 -11.19 -4.64 16.69
CA ASN A 7 -11.18 -6.04 16.22
C ASN A 7 -9.79 -6.52 15.76
N PHE A 8 -8.78 -5.64 15.74
CA PHE A 8 -7.43 -5.94 15.24
C PHE A 8 -6.79 -7.15 15.93
N LYS A 9 -6.67 -7.13 17.27
CA LYS A 9 -6.01 -8.20 18.02
C LYS A 9 -6.68 -9.57 17.84
N ILE A 10 -8.01 -9.58 17.79
CA ILE A 10 -8.80 -10.82 17.69
C ILE A 10 -8.64 -11.44 16.30
N ASN A 11 -8.48 -10.63 15.25
CA ASN A 11 -8.31 -11.13 13.87
C ASN A 11 -6.85 -11.27 13.43
N LEU A 12 -5.88 -10.80 14.22
CA LEU A 12 -4.46 -10.80 13.83
C LEU A 12 -3.94 -12.20 13.46
N HIS A 13 -4.39 -13.25 14.16
CA HIS A 13 -4.02 -14.63 13.84
C HIS A 13 -4.44 -15.05 12.43
N LYS A 14 -5.62 -14.59 11.96
CA LYS A 14 -6.11 -14.88 10.60
C LYS A 14 -5.28 -14.17 9.55
N VAL A 15 -4.83 -12.95 9.86
CA VAL A 15 -3.93 -12.19 8.97
C VAL A 15 -2.58 -12.90 8.85
N TYR A 16 -2.00 -13.36 9.97
CA TYR A 16 -0.76 -14.16 9.92
C TYR A 16 -0.93 -15.44 9.13
N GLN A 17 -2.00 -16.19 9.34
CA GLN A 17 -2.27 -17.41 8.58
C GLN A 17 -2.39 -17.12 7.08
N ALA A 18 -3.15 -16.09 6.69
CA ALA A 18 -3.28 -15.70 5.28
C ALA A 18 -1.94 -15.27 4.67
N ILE A 19 -1.04 -14.67 5.45
CA ILE A 19 0.32 -14.32 5.01
C ILE A 19 1.19 -15.57 4.86
N GLU A 20 1.15 -16.48 5.81
CA GLU A 20 1.97 -17.69 5.79
C GLU A 20 1.60 -18.63 4.63
N GLU A 21 0.32 -18.71 4.29
CA GLU A 21 -0.18 -19.65 3.29
C GLU A 21 -0.19 -19.12 1.85
N ALA A 22 0.07 -17.84 1.63
CA ALA A 22 -0.04 -17.24 0.30
C ALA A 22 1.22 -17.43 -0.53
N ASP A 23 1.04 -17.48 -1.85
CA ASP A 23 2.13 -17.43 -2.82
C ASP A 23 2.60 -15.99 -3.04
N PHE A 24 1.66 -15.04 -3.03
CA PHE A 24 1.96 -13.61 -3.18
C PHE A 24 0.86 -12.72 -2.57
N PHE A 25 1.17 -11.43 -2.50
CA PHE A 25 0.26 -10.40 -2.01
C PHE A 25 0.10 -9.27 -3.02
N ALA A 26 -1.09 -8.66 -3.03
CA ALA A 26 -1.29 -7.33 -3.57
C ALA A 26 -1.56 -6.36 -2.41
N ILE A 27 -0.96 -5.17 -2.47
CA ILE A 27 -1.16 -4.11 -1.48
C ILE A 27 -1.59 -2.82 -2.18
N ASP A 28 -2.38 -2.03 -1.47
CA ASP A 28 -2.77 -0.67 -1.89
C ASP A 28 -2.99 0.21 -0.65
N GLY A 29 -2.93 1.53 -0.80
CA GLY A 29 -2.95 2.45 0.33
C GLY A 29 -3.73 3.73 0.06
N GLU A 30 -4.58 4.12 1.01
CA GLU A 30 -5.32 5.38 0.95
C GLU A 30 -4.64 6.44 1.82
N PHE A 31 -4.23 7.53 1.18
CA PHE A 31 -3.56 8.66 1.82
C PHE A 31 -4.53 9.82 2.06
N SER A 32 -4.27 10.63 3.09
CA SER A 32 -5.05 11.85 3.37
C SER A 32 -4.89 12.96 2.32
N GLY A 33 -3.97 12.77 1.38
CA GLY A 33 -3.72 13.64 0.23
C GLY A 33 -2.52 13.12 -0.58
N ILE A 34 -2.24 13.75 -1.71
CA ILE A 34 -1.24 13.27 -2.69
C ILE A 34 -0.05 14.24 -2.82
N SER A 35 -0.28 15.54 -2.73
CA SER A 35 0.74 16.58 -2.85
C SER A 35 0.36 17.86 -2.11
N ASN A 36 1.32 18.47 -1.43
CA ASN A 36 1.23 19.83 -0.87
C ASN A 36 2.08 20.87 -1.63
N GLY A 37 2.74 20.47 -2.72
CA GLY A 37 3.61 21.31 -3.55
C GLY A 37 2.88 21.98 -4.72
N PRO A 38 3.61 22.66 -5.63
CA PRO A 38 3.04 23.10 -6.91
C PRO A 38 2.44 21.91 -7.67
N SER A 39 1.55 22.18 -8.64
CA SER A 39 0.80 21.21 -9.46
C SER A 39 1.49 19.85 -9.61
N VAL A 40 0.73 18.74 -9.56
CA VAL A 40 1.22 17.36 -9.76
C VAL A 40 2.24 17.24 -10.91
N THR A 41 2.05 18.01 -11.98
CA THR A 41 2.96 18.12 -13.14
C THR A 41 4.40 18.54 -12.80
N ALA A 42 4.61 19.35 -11.76
CA ALA A 42 5.93 19.82 -11.33
C ALA A 42 6.67 18.78 -10.44
N LEU A 43 5.92 17.88 -9.81
CA LEU A 43 6.45 16.82 -8.93
C LEU A 43 6.82 15.55 -9.68
N THR A 44 6.24 15.35 -10.86
CA THR A 44 6.49 14.21 -11.75
C THR A 44 6.97 14.66 -13.12
N SER A 45 7.85 15.67 -13.15
CA SER A 45 8.48 16.09 -14.41
C SER A 45 9.13 14.88 -15.08
N GLY A 46 8.82 14.65 -16.35
CA GLY A 46 9.36 13.52 -17.11
C GLY A 46 10.88 13.58 -17.33
N PHE A 47 11.52 14.69 -16.96
CA PHE A 47 12.97 14.89 -17.05
C PHE A 47 13.72 14.64 -15.74
N ASP A 48 13.02 14.41 -14.63
CA ASP A 48 13.67 14.15 -13.34
C ASP A 48 14.43 12.81 -13.37
N THR A 49 15.65 12.79 -12.85
CA THR A 49 16.34 11.56 -12.50
C THR A 49 15.58 10.82 -11.37
N PRO A 50 15.80 9.50 -11.18
CA PRO A 50 15.16 8.76 -10.09
C PRO A 50 15.39 9.39 -8.70
N GLU A 51 16.58 9.94 -8.45
CA GLU A 51 16.91 10.60 -7.18
C GLU A 51 16.14 11.92 -7.02
N GLU A 52 16.08 12.75 -8.06
CA GLU A 52 15.31 14.01 -8.03
C GLU A 52 13.81 13.74 -7.79
N ARG A 53 13.26 12.72 -8.45
CA ARG A 53 11.87 12.28 -8.22
C ARG A 53 11.68 11.82 -6.77
N TYR A 54 12.59 11.02 -6.22
CA TYR A 54 12.52 10.59 -4.82
C TYR A 54 12.51 11.79 -3.87
N GLN A 55 13.44 12.75 -4.04
CA GLN A 55 13.51 13.93 -3.17
C GLN A 55 12.26 14.79 -3.25
N LYS A 56 11.67 14.96 -4.45
CA LYS A 56 10.40 15.69 -4.63
C LYS A 56 9.23 15.00 -3.93
N LEU A 57 9.06 13.68 -4.12
CA LEU A 57 8.00 12.90 -3.46
C LEU A 57 8.17 12.93 -1.94
N LYS A 58 9.40 12.73 -1.45
CA LYS A 58 9.72 12.81 -0.03
C LYS A 58 9.33 14.16 0.57
N LYS A 59 9.64 15.25 -0.13
CA LYS A 59 9.38 16.61 0.34
C LYS A 59 7.90 17.00 0.31
N HIS A 60 7.14 16.50 -0.67
CA HIS A 60 5.80 17.02 -0.97
C HIS A 60 4.64 16.05 -0.73
N SER A 61 4.94 14.77 -0.49
CA SER A 61 3.92 13.72 -0.32
C SER A 61 4.00 13.00 1.03
N MET A 62 5.11 13.08 1.77
CA MET A 62 5.27 12.34 3.04
C MET A 62 4.58 12.99 4.25
N ASP A 63 4.08 14.22 4.11
CA ASP A 63 3.27 14.87 5.16
C ASP A 63 1.84 14.31 5.24
N PHE A 64 1.41 13.52 4.25
CA PHE A 64 0.08 12.89 4.23
C PHE A 64 0.09 11.54 4.93
N LEU A 65 -0.99 11.27 5.68
CA LEU A 65 -1.13 10.04 6.44
C LEU A 65 -1.71 8.94 5.56
N LEU A 66 -1.04 7.79 5.51
CA LEU A 66 -1.64 6.52 5.07
C LEU A 66 -2.55 6.00 6.19
N PHE A 67 -3.87 6.11 6.02
CA PHE A 67 -4.83 5.74 7.07
C PHE A 67 -5.59 4.44 6.80
N GLN A 68 -5.53 3.93 5.57
CA GLN A 68 -6.06 2.62 5.20
C GLN A 68 -5.02 1.85 4.38
N PHE A 69 -4.79 0.60 4.76
CA PHE A 69 -3.86 -0.31 4.10
C PHE A 69 -4.63 -1.53 3.59
N GLY A 70 -4.77 -1.64 2.27
CA GLY A 70 -5.34 -2.80 1.60
C GLY A 70 -4.30 -3.91 1.49
N LEU A 71 -4.70 -5.13 1.89
CA LEU A 71 -3.89 -6.34 1.74
C LEU A 71 -4.77 -7.45 1.18
N CYS A 72 -4.34 -8.04 0.07
CA CYS A 72 -4.96 -9.21 -0.53
C CYS A 72 -3.92 -10.31 -0.69
N ALA A 73 -4.23 -11.49 -0.13
CA ALA A 73 -3.38 -12.67 -0.15
C ALA A 73 -3.91 -13.66 -1.19
N PHE A 74 -3.03 -14.14 -2.06
CA PHE A 74 -3.37 -15.08 -3.12
C PHE A 74 -2.61 -16.37 -2.91
N LYS A 75 -3.34 -17.48 -2.92
CA LYS A 75 -2.83 -18.84 -2.85
C LYS A 75 -3.43 -19.63 -4.01
N TYR A 76 -2.58 -20.27 -4.78
CA TYR A 76 -2.99 -21.12 -5.88
C TYR A 76 -3.37 -22.50 -5.34
N ASP A 77 -4.58 -22.96 -5.67
CA ASP A 77 -5.00 -24.31 -5.36
C ASP A 77 -4.63 -25.26 -6.52
N HIS A 78 -3.60 -26.06 -6.31
CA HIS A 78 -3.14 -27.05 -7.28
C HIS A 78 -4.13 -28.20 -7.50
N THR A 79 -5.12 -28.40 -6.62
CA THR A 79 -6.09 -29.51 -6.73
C THR A 79 -7.26 -29.20 -7.66
N ASP A 80 -7.53 -27.91 -7.90
CA ASP A 80 -8.60 -27.44 -8.80
C ASP A 80 -8.09 -27.14 -10.22
N SER A 81 -6.86 -27.56 -10.53
CA SER A 81 -6.27 -27.49 -11.87
C SER A 81 -6.84 -28.59 -12.76
N LYS A 82 -7.73 -28.22 -13.69
CA LYS A 82 -8.17 -29.07 -14.80
C LYS A 82 -7.11 -29.22 -15.88
#